data_AF-A0A161HPU4-F1
#
_entry.id   AF-A0A161HPU4-F1
#
_cell.length_a   1.000
_cell.length_b   1.000
_cell.length_c   1.000
_cell.angle_alpha   90.00
_cell.angle_beta   90.00
_cell.angle_gamma   90.00
#
_symmetry.space_group_name_H-M   'P 1'
#
loop_
_entity.id
_entity.type
_entity.pdbx_description
1 polymer ?
#
loop_
_entity_poly.entity_id
_entity_poly.type
_entity_poly.pdbx_seq_one_letter_code
_entity_poly.pdbx_strand_id
1 'polypeptide(L)'
;MKKIDITNVSDLRNQLNRYRQGKKFDIHQFNQVARLAWLGKVLMQPLDPEDETCKSFLIYVEHPDELVAHCLSPDEDLVGQMHIVDAQQAQALIQILKLGVEERAKLYDDLSRSDFYFRYFS
;
A
#
# COMPACT_ATOMS: atom_id res chain seq x y z
N MET A 1 -33.65 -9.71 -17.15
CA MET A 1 -32.26 -10.05 -16.75
C MET A 1 -31.67 -11.00 -17.77
N LYS A 2 -30.56 -10.62 -18.42
CA LYS A 2 -29.82 -11.57 -19.27
C LYS A 2 -29.22 -12.65 -18.38
N LYS A 3 -29.63 -13.91 -18.56
CA LYS A 3 -28.99 -15.07 -17.93
C LYS A 3 -27.60 -15.18 -18.54
N ILE A 4 -26.57 -14.98 -17.72
CA ILE A 4 -25.21 -15.33 -18.10
C ILE A 4 -25.12 -16.84 -17.88
N ASP A 5 -25.06 -17.63 -18.97
CA ASP A 5 -24.79 -19.05 -18.86
C ASP A 5 -23.33 -19.22 -18.45
N ILE A 6 -23.13 -19.44 -17.15
CA ILE A 6 -21.83 -19.75 -16.58
C ILE A 6 -21.55 -21.22 -16.93
N THR A 7 -20.88 -21.44 -18.06
CA THR A 7 -20.51 -22.76 -18.56
C THR A 7 -19.51 -23.50 -17.68
N ASN A 8 -18.82 -22.80 -16.77
CA ASN A 8 -17.83 -23.41 -15.87
C ASN A 8 -17.79 -22.76 -14.48
N VAL A 9 -18.72 -23.19 -13.62
CA VAL A 9 -18.85 -22.71 -12.23
C VAL A 9 -17.62 -23.06 -11.38
N SER A 10 -16.96 -24.19 -11.66
CA SER A 10 -15.78 -24.65 -10.93
C SER A 10 -14.60 -23.69 -11.10
N ASP A 11 -14.32 -23.29 -12.34
CA ASP A 11 -13.20 -22.39 -12.63
C ASP A 11 -13.41 -20.99 -12.06
N LEU A 12 -14.65 -20.48 -12.10
CA LEU A 12 -14.98 -19.22 -11.45
C LEU A 12 -14.77 -19.28 -9.94
N ARG A 13 -15.18 -20.37 -9.29
CA ARG A 13 -14.95 -20.56 -7.84
C ARG A 13 -13.45 -20.57 -7.52
N ASN A 14 -12.65 -21.23 -8.35
CA ASN A 14 -11.19 -21.28 -8.19
C ASN A 14 -10.54 -19.91 -8.43
N GLN A 15 -11.04 -19.12 -9.39
CA GLN A 15 -10.56 -17.74 -9.60
C GLN A 15 -10.94 -16.83 -8.42
N LEU A 16 -12.19 -16.88 -7.95
CA LEU A 16 -12.63 -16.12 -6.78
C LEU A 16 -11.82 -16.46 -5.53
N ASN A 17 -11.55 -17.73 -5.29
CA ASN A 17 -10.72 -18.16 -4.16
C ASN A 17 -9.29 -17.60 -4.25
N ARG A 18 -8.70 -17.57 -5.45
CA ARG A 18 -7.38 -16.95 -5.66
C ARG A 18 -7.39 -15.46 -5.34
N TYR A 19 -8.44 -14.73 -5.74
CA TYR A 19 -8.57 -13.31 -5.39
C TYR A 19 -8.78 -13.09 -3.89
N ARG A 20 -9.62 -13.90 -3.23
CA ARG A 20 -9.85 -13.82 -1.78
C ARG A 20 -8.60 -14.13 -0.95
N GLN A 21 -7.67 -14.93 -1.49
CA GLN A 21 -6.37 -15.17 -0.85
C GLN A 21 -5.37 -14.03 -1.08
N GLY A 22 -5.50 -13.31 -2.20
CA GLY A 22 -4.54 -12.30 -2.62
C GLY A 22 -3.21 -12.89 -3.08
N LYS A 23 -2.30 -12.02 -3.50
CA LYS A 23 -0.95 -12.37 -3.95
C LYS A 23 0.09 -11.82 -2.98
N LYS A 24 1.18 -12.55 -2.84
CA LYS A 24 2.39 -12.05 -2.21
C LYS A 24 3.20 -11.30 -3.25
N PHE A 25 3.60 -10.08 -2.93
CA PHE A 25 4.73 -9.44 -3.57
C PHE A 25 5.99 -10.28 -3.33
N ASP A 26 6.89 -10.32 -4.30
CA ASP A 26 8.24 -10.79 -4.03
C ASP A 26 8.98 -9.83 -3.09
N ILE A 27 10.18 -10.21 -2.67
CA ILE A 27 10.97 -9.42 -1.72
C ILE A 27 11.31 -8.02 -2.28
N HIS A 28 11.57 -7.92 -3.57
CA HIS A 28 11.94 -6.65 -4.18
C HIS A 28 10.74 -5.72 -4.25
N GLN A 29 9.62 -6.21 -4.79
CA GLN A 29 8.35 -5.51 -4.90
C GLN A 29 7.84 -5.07 -3.52
N PHE A 30 7.86 -5.98 -2.53
CA PHE A 30 7.40 -5.68 -1.17
C PHE A 30 8.19 -4.52 -0.57
N ASN A 31 9.52 -4.52 -0.71
CA ASN A 31 10.35 -3.45 -0.16
C ASN A 31 10.11 -2.10 -0.84
N GLN A 32 9.81 -2.08 -2.14
CA GLN A 32 9.46 -0.85 -2.84
C GLN A 32 8.12 -0.30 -2.36
N VAL A 33 7.09 -1.15 -2.33
CA VAL A 33 5.76 -0.79 -1.82
C VAL A 33 5.83 -0.40 -0.35
N ALA A 34 6.65 -1.06 0.46
CA ALA A 34 6.85 -0.71 1.87
C ALA A 34 7.43 0.70 2.06
N ARG A 35 8.42 1.10 1.25
CA ARG A 35 8.98 2.47 1.30
C ARG A 35 7.93 3.51 0.92
N LEU A 36 7.15 3.24 -0.13
CA LEU A 36 6.04 4.11 -0.54
C LEU A 36 4.93 4.14 0.53
N ALA A 37 4.61 3.01 1.15
CA ALA A 37 3.64 2.91 2.24
C ALA A 37 4.10 3.72 3.47
N TRP A 38 5.38 3.60 3.85
CA TRP A 38 5.97 4.43 4.90
C TRP A 38 5.70 5.89 4.56
N LEU A 39 6.02 6.34 3.34
CA LEU A 39 5.81 7.72 2.84
C LEU A 39 4.34 8.16 2.71
N GLY A 40 3.36 7.27 2.95
CA GLY A 40 1.93 7.58 2.79
C GLY A 40 1.45 7.59 1.34
N LYS A 41 2.22 7.01 0.42
CA LYS A 41 1.91 6.89 -1.02
C LYS A 41 1.19 5.60 -1.37
N VAL A 42 0.44 5.05 -0.42
CA VAL A 42 -0.32 3.81 -0.58
C VAL A 42 -1.69 3.97 0.05
N LEU A 43 -2.73 3.55 -0.67
CA LEU A 43 -4.10 3.47 -0.17
C LEU A 43 -4.46 1.99 0.00
N MET A 44 -5.06 1.65 1.14
CA MET A 44 -5.37 0.28 1.50
C MET A 44 -6.81 0.16 1.98
N GLN A 45 -7.50 -0.90 1.55
CA GLN A 45 -8.79 -1.30 2.11
C GLN A 45 -8.93 -2.83 2.11
N PRO A 46 -9.73 -3.41 3.02
CA PRO A 46 -10.12 -4.82 2.90
C PRO A 46 -10.68 -5.10 1.50
N LEU A 47 -10.32 -6.24 0.89
CA LEU A 47 -10.81 -6.59 -0.44
C LEU A 47 -12.34 -6.76 -0.45
N ASP A 48 -12.85 -7.43 0.58
CA ASP A 48 -14.27 -7.63 0.80
C ASP A 48 -14.57 -7.31 2.28
N PRO A 49 -15.09 -6.11 2.59
CA PRO A 49 -15.38 -5.71 3.95
C PRO A 49 -16.61 -6.41 4.55
N GLU A 50 -17.47 -7.02 3.73
CA GLU A 50 -18.66 -7.74 4.20
C GLU A 50 -18.37 -9.21 4.54
N ASP A 51 -17.28 -9.76 3.99
CA ASP A 51 -16.84 -11.13 4.23
C ASP A 51 -15.70 -11.20 5.26
N GLU A 52 -16.04 -11.55 6.50
CA GLU A 52 -15.07 -11.72 7.57
C GLU A 52 -13.99 -12.77 7.28
N THR A 53 -14.23 -13.70 6.36
CA THR A 53 -13.24 -14.74 6.00
C THR A 53 -12.27 -14.28 4.92
N CYS A 54 -12.60 -13.21 4.17
CA CYS A 54 -11.66 -12.57 3.25
C CYS A 54 -10.72 -11.65 4.02
N LYS A 55 -9.44 -12.03 4.06
CA LYS A 55 -8.40 -11.27 4.79
C LYS A 55 -7.42 -10.54 3.86
N SER A 56 -7.59 -10.68 2.55
CA SER A 56 -6.78 -9.94 1.57
C SER A 56 -7.19 -8.47 1.53
N PHE A 57 -6.29 -7.63 1.02
CA PHE A 57 -6.49 -6.20 0.90
C PHE A 57 -6.36 -5.78 -0.56
N LEU A 58 -7.17 -4.80 -0.96
CA LEU A 58 -6.92 -4.03 -2.15
C LEU A 58 -5.98 -2.88 -1.80
N ILE A 59 -4.86 -2.78 -2.50
CA ILE A 59 -3.81 -1.80 -2.28
C ILE A 59 -3.56 -1.03 -3.58
N TYR A 60 -3.73 0.29 -3.55
CA TYR A 60 -3.30 1.16 -4.63
C TYR A 60 -1.96 1.81 -4.27
N VAL A 61 -0.99 1.72 -5.17
CA VAL A 61 0.36 2.29 -4.99
C VAL A 61 0.47 3.54 -5.85
N GLU A 62 0.63 4.69 -5.22
CA GLU A 62 0.72 5.98 -5.90
C GLU A 62 2.12 6.20 -6.51
N HIS A 63 2.18 6.99 -7.57
CA HIS A 63 3.47 7.48 -8.07
C HIS A 63 4.17 8.34 -7.01
N PRO A 64 5.51 8.23 -6.90
CA PRO A 64 6.27 9.15 -6.06
C PRO A 64 6.14 10.58 -6.59
N ASP A 65 6.07 11.56 -5.68
CA ASP A 65 6.26 12.96 -6.06
C ASP A 65 7.74 13.23 -6.38
N GLU A 66 8.03 14.42 -6.90
CA GLU A 66 9.36 14.77 -7.41
C GLU A 66 10.47 14.56 -6.38
N LEU A 67 10.26 14.98 -5.13
CA LEU A 67 11.24 14.79 -4.06
C LEU A 67 11.45 13.30 -3.74
N VAL A 68 10.37 12.53 -3.64
CA VAL A 68 10.46 11.09 -3.40
C VAL A 68 11.14 10.38 -4.57
N ALA A 69 10.86 10.78 -5.80
CA ALA A 69 11.43 10.19 -7.02
C ALA A 69 12.95 10.39 -7.13
N HIS A 70 13.49 11.44 -6.50
CA HIS A 70 14.95 11.60 -6.38
C HIS A 70 15.60 10.57 -5.45
N CYS A 71 14.84 10.00 -4.53
CA CYS A 71 15.34 9.04 -3.53
C CYS A 71 14.96 7.59 -3.84
N LEU A 72 13.83 7.38 -4.52
CA LEU A 72 13.25 6.08 -4.83
C LEU A 72 12.95 5.98 -6.32
N SER A 73 13.33 4.85 -6.93
CA SER A 73 13.00 4.51 -8.32
C SER A 73 12.21 3.22 -8.33
N PRO A 74 10.89 3.27 -8.04
CA PRO A 74 10.06 2.08 -8.03
C PRO A 74 9.78 1.56 -9.45
N ASP A 75 9.59 0.25 -9.58
CA ASP A 75 9.23 -0.39 -10.85
C ASP A 75 7.88 0.13 -11.36
N GLU A 76 7.80 0.41 -12.67
CA GLU A 76 6.61 0.99 -13.30
C GLU A 76 5.37 0.08 -13.22
N ASP A 77 5.56 -1.23 -13.06
CA ASP A 77 4.47 -2.19 -12.91
C ASP A 77 3.89 -2.23 -11.49
N LEU A 78 4.54 -1.58 -10.52
CA LEU A 78 4.03 -1.45 -9.15
C LEU A 78 3.20 -0.18 -8.95
N VAL A 79 3.68 0.95 -9.46
CA VAL A 79 3.08 2.27 -9.26
C VAL A 79 1.93 2.55 -10.22
N GLY A 80 0.95 3.34 -9.78
CA GLY A 80 -0.25 3.66 -10.56
C GLY A 80 -1.21 2.48 -10.72
N GLN A 81 -1.02 1.40 -9.96
CA GLN A 81 -1.79 0.16 -10.09
C GLN A 81 -2.43 -0.28 -8.77
N MET A 82 -3.49 -1.07 -8.90
CA MET A 82 -4.15 -1.76 -7.79
C MET A 82 -3.67 -3.21 -7.69
N HIS A 83 -3.35 -3.63 -6.48
CA HIS A 83 -2.84 -4.95 -6.15
C HIS A 83 -3.75 -5.58 -5.10
N ILE A 84 -4.10 -6.86 -5.30
CA ILE A 84 -4.79 -7.64 -4.28
C ILE A 84 -3.73 -8.42 -3.51
N VAL A 85 -3.51 -8.01 -2.27
CA VAL A 85 -2.38 -8.46 -1.45
C VAL A 85 -2.87 -9.38 -0.35
N ASP A 86 -2.11 -10.44 -0.07
CA ASP A 86 -2.46 -11.38 0.98
C ASP A 86 -2.46 -10.73 2.37
N ALA A 87 -3.17 -11.37 3.30
CA ALA A 87 -3.38 -10.84 4.65
C ALA A 87 -2.06 -10.51 5.37
N GLN A 88 -1.03 -11.36 5.23
CA GLN A 88 0.20 -11.21 6.00
C GLN A 88 0.98 -9.97 5.56
N GLN A 89 1.19 -9.81 4.25
CA GLN A 89 1.90 -8.64 3.72
C GLN A 89 1.08 -7.37 3.88
N ALA A 90 -0.24 -7.43 3.70
CA ALA A 90 -1.11 -6.29 3.94
C ALA A 90 -1.01 -5.79 5.40
N GLN A 91 -1.02 -6.68 6.38
CA GLN A 91 -0.86 -6.29 7.79
C GLN A 91 0.52 -5.67 8.06
N ALA A 92 1.58 -6.21 7.47
CA ALA A 92 2.90 -5.61 7.58
C ALA A 92 2.95 -4.19 6.99
N LEU A 93 2.35 -3.98 5.81
CA LEU A 93 2.25 -2.66 5.19
C LEU A 93 1.46 -1.66 6.05
N ILE A 94 0.38 -2.09 6.71
CA ILE A 94 -0.37 -1.24 7.66
C ILE A 94 0.53 -0.76 8.81
N GLN A 95 1.35 -1.65 9.38
CA GLN A 95 2.27 -1.26 10.46
C GLN A 95 3.33 -0.27 9.96
N ILE A 96 3.87 -0.49 8.76
CA ILE A 96 4.86 0.38 8.14
C ILE A 96 4.28 1.76 7.82
N LEU A 97 3.05 1.81 7.30
CA LEU A 97 2.33 3.06 7.05
C LEU A 97 2.14 3.84 8.35
N LYS A 98 1.66 3.16 9.41
CA LYS A 98 1.47 3.77 10.73
C LYS A 98 2.79 4.35 11.27
N LEU A 99 3.87 3.57 11.21
CA LEU A 99 5.21 4.00 11.63
C LEU A 99 5.63 5.27 10.86
N GLY A 100 5.48 5.28 9.54
CA GLY A 100 5.87 6.43 8.73
C GLY A 100 5.06 7.69 9.03
N VAL A 101 3.76 7.55 9.27
CA VAL A 101 2.91 8.67 9.70
C VAL A 101 3.40 9.25 11.03
N GLU A 102 3.67 8.39 12.02
CA GLU A 102 4.14 8.80 13.35
C GLU A 102 5.50 9.52 13.27
N GLU A 103 6.47 8.96 12.54
CA GLU A 103 7.81 9.54 12.41
C GLU A 103 7.81 10.88 11.65
N ARG A 104 7.04 10.99 10.57
CA ARG A 104 6.92 12.27 9.84
C ARG A 104 6.18 13.33 10.63
N ALA A 105 5.12 12.95 11.36
CA ALA A 105 4.41 13.90 12.23
C ALA A 105 5.37 14.49 13.27
N LYS A 106 6.21 13.64 13.88
CA LYS A 106 7.26 14.10 14.81
C LYS A 106 8.27 15.03 14.14
N LEU A 107 8.76 14.67 12.95
CA LEU A 107 9.69 15.52 12.18
C LEU A 107 9.09 16.92 11.94
N TYR A 108 7.81 16.99 11.57
CA TYR A 108 7.14 18.26 11.32
C TYR A 108 6.90 19.06 12.61
N ASP A 109 6.58 18.41 13.73
CA ASP A 109 6.47 19.07 15.03
C ASP A 109 7.83 19.67 15.46
N ASP A 110 8.92 18.91 15.35
CA ASP A 110 10.29 19.37 15.64
C ASP A 110 10.69 20.54 14.72
N LEU A 111 10.34 20.48 13.44
CA LEU A 111 10.59 21.55 12.47
C LEU A 111 9.82 22.83 12.83
N SER A 112 8.55 22.70 13.23
CA SER A 112 7.70 23.84 13.60
C SER A 112 8.20 24.62 14.82
N ARG A 113 8.94 23.95 15.70
CA ARG A 113 9.54 24.52 16.92
C ARG A 113 10.98 25.00 16.72
N SER A 114 11.53 24.85 15.51
CA SER A 114 12.92 25.17 15.24
C SER A 114 13.11 26.67 14.98
N ASP A 115 13.85 27.34 15.87
CA ASP A 115 14.27 28.73 15.69
C ASP A 115 15.52 28.84 14.81
N PHE A 116 15.32 28.73 13.49
CA PHE A 116 16.44 28.81 12.53
C PHE A 116 17.16 30.16 12.57
N TYR A 117 16.45 31.26 12.83
CA TYR A 117 17.05 32.59 12.88
C TYR A 117 18.15 32.67 13.95
N PHE A 118 17.84 32.30 15.19
CA PHE A 118 18.82 32.31 16.27
C PHE A 118 19.93 31.26 16.04
N ARG A 119 19.61 30.11 15.42
CA ARG A 119 20.64 29.11 15.10
C ARG A 119 21.76 29.66 14.21
N TYR A 120 21.48 30.60 13.31
CA TYR A 120 22.47 31.10 12.35
C TYR A 120 22.93 32.55 12.58
N PHE A 121 22.18 33.34 13.33
CA PHE A 121 22.40 34.80 13.43
C PHE A 121 22.49 35.34 14.87
N SER A 122 22.67 34.49 15.89
CA SER A 122 22.99 34.91 17.27
C SER A 122 24.34 34.40 17.76
#